data_AF-A0AA97EP60-F1
#
_entry.id   AF-A0AA97EP60-F1
#
_cell.length_a   1.000
_cell.length_b   1.000
_cell.length_c   1.000
_cell.angle_alpha   90.00
_cell.angle_beta   90.00
_cell.angle_gamma   90.00
#
_symmetry.space_group_name_H-M   'P 1'
#
loop_
_entity.id
_entity.type
_entity.pdbx_description
1 polymer ?
#
loop_
_entity_poly.entity_id
_entity_poly.type
_entity_poly.pdbx_seq_one_letter_code
_entity_poly.pdbx_strand_id
1 'polypeptide(L)' 'MRPYIEGEKLDSKVSISEADLKAGSPKIGDMIARNPNNHDDKWLVAKAYFDDNFELIL' A
#
# COMPACT_ATOMS: atom_id res chain seq x y z
N MET A 1 -7.21 5.25 -0.31
CA MET A 1 -6.33 4.10 -0.01
C MET A 1 -7.14 3.03 0.68
N ARG A 2 -6.70 1.77 0.67
CA ARG A 2 -7.30 0.71 1.49
C ARG A 2 -6.22 0.00 2.31
N PRO A 3 -6.54 -0.60 3.46
CA PRO A 3 -5.61 -1.49 4.14
C PRO A 3 -5.20 -2.66 3.25
N TYR A 4 -3.95 -3.09 3.39
CA TYR A 4 -3.51 -4.42 2.97
C TYR A 4 -4.19 -5.48 3.87
N ILE A 5 -4.59 -6.59 3.26
CA ILE A 5 -5.19 -7.74 3.94
C ILE A 5 -4.15 -8.86 3.97
N GLU A 6 -3.79 -9.34 5.15
CA GLU A 6 -2.83 -10.43 5.29
C GLU A 6 -3.23 -11.67 4.50
N GLY A 7 -2.30 -12.18 3.70
CA GLY A 7 -2.53 -13.35 2.85
C GLY A 7 -3.29 -13.06 1.55
N GLU A 8 -3.68 -11.82 1.27
CA GLU A 8 -4.29 -11.50 -0.02
C GLU A 8 -3.29 -11.67 -1.16
N LYS A 9 -3.78 -12.16 -2.31
CA LYS A 9 -3.03 -12.08 -3.54
C LYS A 9 -3.09 -10.66 -4.07
N LEU A 10 -2.01 -9.92 -3.90
CA LEU A 10 -1.91 -8.56 -4.39
C LEU A 10 -1.95 -8.53 -5.93
N ASP A 11 -2.64 -7.54 -6.49
CA ASP A 11 -2.66 -7.28 -7.93
C ASP A 11 -1.22 -7.02 -8.42
N SER A 12 -0.82 -7.64 -9.52
CA SER A 12 0.53 -7.49 -10.08
C SER A 12 0.82 -6.06 -10.55
N LYS A 13 -0.20 -5.20 -10.67
CA LYS A 13 -0.04 -3.77 -10.96
C LYS A 13 0.32 -2.91 -9.73
N VAL A 14 0.31 -3.47 -8.52
CA VAL A 14 0.73 -2.73 -7.33
C VAL A 14 2.25 -2.66 -7.29
N SER A 15 2.77 -1.45 -7.44
CA SER A 15 4.20 -1.17 -7.30
C SER A 15 4.61 -1.21 -5.84
N ILE A 16 5.68 -1.96 -5.54
CA ILE A 16 6.30 -2.04 -4.21
C ILE A 16 7.78 -1.70 -4.40
N SER A 17 8.31 -0.79 -3.58
CA SER A 17 9.73 -0.46 -3.66
C SER A 17 10.60 -1.62 -3.16
N GLU A 18 11.85 -1.69 -3.63
CA GLU A 18 12.79 -2.71 -3.15
C GLU A 18 13.06 -2.58 -1.64
N ALA A 19 13.04 -1.35 -1.11
CA ALA A 19 13.21 -1.10 0.32
C ALA A 19 12.03 -1.66 1.14
N ASP A 20 10.79 -1.48 0.66
CA ASP A 20 9.60 -2.02 1.31
C ASP A 20 9.60 -3.55 1.26
N LEU A 21 9.99 -4.16 0.12
CA LEU A 21 10.16 -5.62 0.01
C LEU A 21 11.20 -6.14 1.02
N LYS A 22 12.36 -5.47 1.13
CA LYS A 22 13.40 -5.81 2.13
C LYS A 22 12.92 -5.63 3.57
N ALA A 23 12.01 -4.69 3.81
CA ALA A 23 11.37 -4.47 5.10
C ALA A 23 10.20 -5.44 5.39
N GLY A 24 9.95 -6.41 4.49
CA GLY A 24 8.92 -7.43 4.66
C GLY A 24 7.50 -6.99 4.28
N SER A 25 7.36 -5.92 3.50
CA SER A 25 6.06 -5.53 2.93
C SER A 25 5.72 -6.37 1.69
N PRO A 26 4.42 -6.58 1.39
CA PRO A 26 3.27 -6.06 2.12
C PRO A 26 3.04 -6.80 3.44
N LYS A 27 2.69 -6.05 4.48
CA LYS A 27 2.37 -6.58 5.82
C LYS A 27 1.23 -5.82 6.47
N ILE A 28 0.68 -6.37 7.56
CA ILE A 28 -0.43 -5.75 8.31
C ILE A 28 -0.10 -4.29 8.65
N GLY A 29 -1.04 -3.40 8.33
CA GLY A 29 -0.94 -1.96 8.54
C GLY A 29 -0.42 -1.17 7.34
N ASP A 30 0.20 -1.82 6.35
CA ASP A 30 0.48 -1.17 5.07
C ASP A 30 -0.83 -0.85 4.34
N MET A 31 -0.78 0.16 3.47
CA MET A 31 -1.90 0.65 2.71
C MET A 31 -1.64 0.47 1.22
N ILE A 32 -2.70 0.21 0.45
CA ILE A 32 -2.68 0.18 -1.01
C ILE A 32 -3.32 1.46 -1.52
N ALA A 33 -2.52 2.30 -2.17
CA ALA A 33 -2.97 3.48 -2.88
C ALA A 33 -3.31 3.14 -4.33
N ARG A 34 -4.21 3.94 -4.91
CA ARG A 34 -4.61 3.87 -6.31
C ARG A 34 -4.82 5.28 -6.81
N ASN A 35 -4.23 5.60 -7.94
CA ASN A 35 -4.47 6.87 -8.62
C ASN A 35 -5.94 6.96 -9.08
N PRO A 36 -6.69 8.02 -8.71
CA PRO A 36 -8.10 8.14 -9.10
C PRO A 36 -8.31 8.36 -10.60
N ASN A 37 -7.30 8.89 -11.31
CA ASN A 37 -7.37 9.14 -12.75
C ASN A 37 -6.81 7.99 -13.59
N ASN A 38 -5.97 7.13 -13.00
CA ASN A 38 -5.43 5.94 -13.64
C ASN A 38 -5.55 4.74 -12.69
N HIS A 39 -6.62 3.96 -12.82
CA HIS A 39 -6.89 2.86 -11.90
C HIS A 39 -5.88 1.70 -11.97
N ASP A 40 -5.03 1.66 -12.99
CA ASP A 40 -3.94 0.70 -13.12
C ASP A 40 -2.70 1.12 -12.34
N ASP A 41 -2.57 2.40 -12.01
CA ASP A 41 -1.48 2.93 -11.20
C ASP A 41 -1.81 2.78 -9.71
N LYS A 42 -1.15 1.82 -9.08
CA LYS A 42 -1.31 1.43 -7.68
C LYS A 42 0.05 1.28 -7.04
N TRP A 43 0.17 1.66 -5.77
CA TRP A 43 1.42 1.51 -5.02
C TRP A 43 1.16 1.17 -3.56
N LEU A 44 2.11 0.46 -2.97
CA LEU A 44 2.15 0.25 -1.53
C LEU A 44 2.59 1.54 -0.83
N VAL A 45 1.91 1.85 0.27
CA VAL A 45 2.27 2.91 1.21
C VAL A 45 2.53 2.21 2.54
N ALA A 46 3.79 2.23 2.99
CA ALA A 46 4.17 1.61 4.24
C ALA A 46 3.40 2.22 5.42
N LYS A 47 3.07 1.39 6.42
CA LYS A 47 2.31 1.83 7.61
C LYS A 47 2.85 3.13 8.23
N ALA A 48 4.15 3.21 8.47
CA ALA A 48 4.78 4.38 9.08
C ALA A 48 4.57 5.66 8.26
N TYR A 49 4.77 5.58 6.94
CA TYR A 49 4.52 6.71 6.06
C TYR A 49 3.04 7.09 6.03
N PHE A 50 2.14 6.11 6.08
CA PHE A 50 0.72 6.37 6.17
C PHE A 50 0.37 7.15 7.46
N ASP A 51 0.78 6.64 8.62
CA ASP A 51 0.49 7.23 9.93
C ASP A 51 1.07 8.66 10.08
N ASP A 52 2.23 8.92 9.49
CA ASP A 52 2.91 10.22 9.58
C ASP A 52 2.30 11.29 8.66
N ASN A 53 1.61 10.90 7.58
CA ASN A 53 1.24 11.81 6.49
C ASN A 53 -0.24 11.81 6.12
N PHE A 54 -1.02 10.84 6.58
CA PHE A 54 -2.41 10.67 6.19
C PHE A 54 -3.30 10.28 7.36
N GLU A 55 -4.58 10.49 7.16
CA GLU A 55 -5.60 10.12 8.13
C GLU A 55 -6.66 9.24 7.44
N LEU A 56 -7.18 8.27 8.19
CA LEU A 56 -8.33 7.51 7.74
C LEU A 56 -9.58 8.37 7.92
N ILE A 57 -10.26 8.68 6.82
CA ILE A 57 -11.58 9.31 6.86
C ILE A 57 -12.60 8.19 6.98
N LEU A 58 -13.37 8.21 8.07
CA LEU A 58 -14.47 7.27 8.36
C LEU A 58 -15.77 7.72 7.70
#